data_AF-A0A1S2ND05-F1
#
_entry.id   AF-A0A1S2ND05-F1
#
_cell.length_a   1.000
_cell.length_b   1.000
_cell.length_c   1.000
_cell.angle_alpha   90.00
_cell.angle_beta   90.00
_cell.angle_gamma   90.00
#
_symmetry.space_group_name_H-M   'P 1'
#
loop_
_entity.id
_entity.type
_entity.pdbx_description
1 polymer ?
#
loop_
_entity_poly.entity_id
_entity_poly.type
_entity_poly.pdbx_seq_one_letter_code
_entity_poly.pdbx_strand_id
1 'polypeptide(L)' 'MNLDQITHLARRQHQCAFCGRTVQAGERYVRTQVPGGGRLQKRAFHQGCYRGLVDSASKTNSAKE' A
#
# COMPACT_ATOMS: atom_id res chain seq x y z
N MET A 1 -11.86 -3.94 -4.09
CA MET A 1 -10.69 -4.69 -3.60
C MET A 1 -10.74 -4.69 -2.07
N ASN A 2 -10.82 -5.86 -1.42
CA ASN A 2 -11.01 -5.91 0.04
C ASN A 2 -9.66 -5.71 0.75
N LEU A 3 -9.50 -4.59 1.46
CA LEU A 3 -8.23 -4.20 2.10
C LEU A 3 -7.79 -5.23 3.14
N ASP A 4 -8.74 -5.89 3.79
CA ASP A 4 -8.50 -6.83 4.88
C ASP A 4 -7.66 -8.03 4.44
N GLN A 5 -7.89 -8.53 3.22
CA GLN A 5 -7.16 -9.69 2.66
C GLN A 5 -5.68 -9.43 2.38
N ILE A 6 -5.30 -8.15 2.23
CA ILE A 6 -3.92 -7.72 1.96
C ILE A 6 -3.31 -6.95 3.14
N THR A 7 -4.05 -6.86 4.25
CA THR A 7 -3.60 -6.28 5.51
C THR A 7 -2.95 -7.37 6.35
N HIS A 8 -1.76 -7.07 6.85
CA HIS A 8 -0.95 -7.99 7.64
C HIS A 8 -0.46 -7.29 8.90
N LEU A 9 -0.19 -8.07 9.94
CA LEU A 9 0.53 -7.58 11.11
C LEU A 9 2.03 -7.56 10.81
N ALA A 10 2.68 -6.43 11.08
CA ALA A 10 4.12 -6.28 10.90
C ALA A 10 4.87 -7.13 11.94
N ARG A 11 5.55 -8.19 11.50
CA ARG A 11 6.44 -8.98 12.38
C ARG A 11 7.78 -8.28 12.63
N ARG A 12 8.13 -7.31 11.78
CA ARG A 12 9.35 -6.52 11.84
C ARG A 12 9.07 -5.12 11.29
N GLN A 13 9.99 -4.20 11.49
CA GLN A 13 9.89 -2.86 10.93
C GLN A 13 9.90 -2.89 9.39
N HIS A 14 8.98 -2.15 8.76
CA HIS A 14 8.89 -2.05 7.31
C HIS A 14 8.85 -0.58 6.87
N GLN A 15 9.57 -0.21 5.81
CA GLN A 15 9.47 1.14 5.27
C GLN A 15 8.21 1.28 4.41
N CYS A 16 7.37 2.27 4.72
CA CYS A 16 6.21 2.59 3.91
C CYS A 16 6.65 3.24 2.60
N ALA A 17 6.29 2.63 1.48
CA ALA A 17 6.67 3.13 0.16
C ALA A 17 5.89 4.36 -0.33
N PHE A 18 4.89 4.83 0.44
CA PHE A 18 4.11 6.03 0.12
C PHE A 18 4.62 7.25 0.88
N CYS A 19 4.71 7.18 2.22
CA CYS A 19 5.14 8.32 3.05
C CYS A 19 6.60 8.23 3.52
N GLY A 20 7.33 7.15 3.20
CA GLY A 20 8.72 6.94 3.61
C GLY A 20 8.92 6.57 5.10
N ARG A 21 7.89 6.72 5.94
CA ARG A 21 7.96 6.41 7.38
C ARG A 21 7.97 4.90 7.64
N THR A 22 8.51 4.52 8.79
CA THR A 22 8.59 3.12 9.24
C THR A 22 7.28 2.66 9.89
N VAL A 23 6.73 1.57 9.38
CA VAL A 23 5.72 0.73 10.03
C VAL A 23 6.41 -0.04 11.15
N GLN A 24 5.98 0.16 12.40
CA GLN A 24 6.53 -0.55 13.56
C GLN A 24 6.08 -2.00 13.61
N ALA A 25 6.84 -2.83 14.32
CA ALA A 25 6.40 -4.20 14.60
C ALA A 25 5.15 -4.17 15.48
N GLY A 26 4.15 -5.01 15.16
CA GLY A 26 2.84 -5.01 15.80
C GLY A 26 1.81 -4.07 15.14
N GLU A 27 2.22 -3.19 14.23
CA GLU A 27 1.26 -2.37 13.46
C GLU A 27 0.65 -3.13 12.28
N ARG A 28 -0.56 -2.72 11.91
CA ARG A 28 -1.24 -3.23 10.70
C ARG A 28 -0.76 -2.47 9.47
N TYR A 29 -0.33 -3.22 8.47
CA TYR A 29 0.17 -2.66 7.22
C TYR A 29 -0.33 -3.46 6.02
N VAL A 30 -0.42 -2.80 4.88
CA VAL A 30 -0.80 -3.43 3.62
C VAL A 30 0.45 -3.80 2.84
N ARG A 31 0.48 -5.03 2.32
CA ARG A 31 1.57 -5.49 1.46
C ARG A 31 1.04 -5.91 0.10
N THR A 32 1.24 -5.07 -0.91
CA THR A 32 0.73 -5.31 -2.25
C THR A 32 1.70 -4.87 -3.34
N GLN A 33 1.43 -5.28 -4.57
CA GLN A 33 2.09 -4.75 -5.76
C GLN A 33 1.51 -3.37 -6.07
N VAL A 34 2.38 -2.42 -6.42
CA VAL A 34 1.95 -1.07 -6.78
C VAL A 34 1.55 -1.06 -8.26
N PRO A 35 0.34 -0.62 -8.62
CA PRO A 35 -0.01 -0.43 -10.03
C PRO A 35 0.88 0.68 -10.63
N GLY A 36 1.67 0.34 -11.66
CA GLY A 36 2.54 1.29 -12.37
C GLY A 36 4.02 1.28 -11.96
N GLY A 37 4.42 0.53 -10.95
CA GLY A 37 5.84 0.33 -10.63
C GLY A 37 6.40 -0.86 -11.42
N GLY A 38 7.30 -0.62 -12.38
CA GLY A 38 7.83 -1.62 -13.32
C GLY A 38 8.60 -2.82 -12.74
N ARG A 39 8.48 -3.12 -11.46
CA ARG A 39 8.98 -4.34 -10.83
C ARG A 39 7.88 -4.93 -9.95
N LEU A 40 7.61 -6.23 -10.14
CA LEU A 40 6.70 -7.12 -9.38
C LEU A 40 6.99 -7.21 -7.86
N GLN A 41 7.68 -6.24 -7.28
CA GLN A 41 8.04 -6.22 -5.87
C GLN A 41 6.87 -5.71 -5.04
N LYS A 42 6.39 -6.58 -4.14
CA LYS A 42 5.40 -6.22 -3.13
C LYS A 42 6.00 -5.20 -2.16
N ARG A 43 5.40 -4.02 -2.08
CA ARG A 43 5.80 -2.95 -1.16
C ARG A 43 4.90 -2.91 0.07
N ALA A 44 5.45 -2.41 1.18
CA ALA A 44 4.73 -2.21 2.42
C ALA A 44 4.14 -0.79 2.47
N PHE A 45 2.94 -0.66 2.99
CA PHE A 45 2.22 0.59 3.13
C PHE A 45 1.46 0.64 4.45
N HIS A 46 1.40 1.79 5.11
CA HIS A 46 0.40 1.97 6.17
C HIS A 46 -1.00 1.80 5.58
N GLN A 47 -1.93 1.26 6.37
CA GLN A 47 -3.31 1.06 5.94
C GLN A 47 -3.94 2.36 5.41
N GLY A 48 -3.73 3.49 6.10
CA GLY A 48 -4.19 4.80 5.68
C GLY A 48 -3.52 5.31 4.39
N CYS A 49 -2.20 5.15 4.28
CA CYS A 49 -1.45 5.56 3.08
C CYS A 49 -1.87 4.77 1.84
N TYR A 50 -2.06 3.46 1.99
CA TYR A 50 -2.53 2.62 0.89
C TYR A 50 -3.96 2.97 0.47
N ARG A 51 -4.84 3.30 1.42
CA ARG A 51 -6.21 3.73 1.11
C ARG A 51 -6.23 5.00 0.26
N GLY A 52 -5.39 5.99 0.60
CA GLY A 52 -5.23 7.20 -0.20
C GLY A 52 -4.63 6.93 -1.59
N LEU A 53 -3.68 6.00 -1.69
CA LEU A 53 -3.12 5.58 -2.97
C LEU A 53 -4.18 4.93 -3.87
N VAL A 54 -4.98 4.02 -3.34
CA VAL A 54 -6.04 3.33 -4.11
C VAL A 54 -7.15 4.30 -4.52
N ASP A 55 -7.55 5.23 -3.65
CA ASP A 55 -8.51 6.28 -3.97
C ASP A 55 -8.02 7.15 -5.14
N SER A 56 -6.77 7.61 -5.07
CA SER A 56 -6.13 8.37 -6.15
C SER A 56 -5.98 7.55 -7.43
N ALA A 57 -5.58 6.28 -7.34
CA ALA A 57 -5.44 5.40 -8.51
C ALA A 57 -6.79 5.11 -9.18
N SER A 58 -7.86 4.98 -8.39
CA SER A 58 -9.22 4.81 -8.90
C SER A 58 -9.68 6.05 -9.68
N LYS A 59 -9.30 7.26 -9.25
CA LYS A 59 -9.57 8.50 -9.99
C LYS A 59 -8.73 8.64 -11.26
N THR A 60 -7.46 8.25 -11.23
CA THR A 60 -6.58 8.36 -12.40
C THR A 60 -6.97 7.40 -13.53
N ASN A 61 -7.61 6.26 -13.22
CA ASN A 61 -8.05 5.30 -14.24
C ASN A 61 -9.35 5.72 -14.96
N SER A 62 -10.02 6.79 -14.51
CA SER A 62 -11.22 7.36 -15.15
C SER A 62 -10.93 8.60 -16.00
N ALA A 63 -9.66 8.97 -16.20
CA ALA A 63 -9.26 10.12 -17.02
C ALA A 63 -8.88 9.75 -18.47
N LYS A 64 -9.33 8.59 -18.95
CA LYS A 64 -9.07 8.13 -20.31
C LYS A 64 -10.27 7.35 -20.87
N GLU A 65 -11.42 8.03 -20.99
CA GLU A 65 -12.55 7.62 -21.83
C GLU A 65 -12.89 8.76 -22.78
#